data_AF-A0AAW5SH65-F1
#
_entry.id   AF-A0AAW5SH65-F1
#
_cell.length_a   1.000
_cell.length_b   1.000
_cell.length_c   1.000
_cell.angle_alpha   90.00
_cell.angle_beta   90.00
_cell.angle_gamma   90.00
#
_symmetry.space_group_name_H-M   'P 1'
#
loop_
_entity.id
_entity.type
_entity.pdbx_description
1 polymer ?
#
loop_
_entity_poly.entity_id
_entity_poly.type
_entity_poly.pdbx_seq_one_letter_code
_entity_poly.pdbx_strand_id
1 'polypeptide(L)'
;MRSDDPTVDVDSAHAAIVQAESLLSVGRAGLGRSRPADVWEVQAVQPLAALLFAASPVGNGQGMDWVRAALANVDPEDVRSPGWAYAALWCSVSAPVLGQSVVRTLTCDCRQRDSIVAAVRAAIDTDGPLGQRRCG
;
A
#
# COMPACT_ATOMS: atom_id res chain seq x y z
N MET A 1 10.00 -20.08 8.23
CA MET A 1 8.61 -19.65 8.52
C MET A 1 8.23 -18.72 7.40
N ARG A 2 7.14 -19.01 6.67
CA ARG A 2 6.61 -18.09 5.65
C ARG A 2 6.28 -16.77 6.38
N SER A 3 6.79 -15.64 5.89
CA SER A 3 6.11 -14.37 6.14
C SER A 3 4.73 -14.57 5.53
N ASP A 4 3.69 -14.61 6.34
CA ASP A 4 2.33 -14.70 5.82
C ASP A 4 2.09 -13.44 4.98
N ASP A 5 1.77 -13.62 3.70
CA ASP A 5 1.52 -12.52 2.79
C ASP A 5 0.25 -11.78 3.29
N PRO A 6 0.35 -10.51 3.72
CA PRO A 6 -0.77 -9.80 4.34
C PRO A 6 -1.96 -9.57 3.39
N THR A 7 -1.80 -9.80 2.09
CA THR A 7 -2.89 -9.70 1.12
C THR A 7 -3.84 -10.89 1.15
N VAL A 8 -3.46 -12.02 1.76
CA VAL A 8 -4.31 -13.23 1.82
C VAL A 8 -5.59 -13.02 2.64
N ASP A 9 -5.53 -12.15 3.64
CA ASP A 9 -6.66 -11.80 4.52
C ASP A 9 -7.48 -10.62 3.99
N VAL A 10 -7.10 -10.07 2.82
CA VAL A 10 -7.81 -8.94 2.22
C VAL A 10 -8.97 -9.45 1.36
N ASP A 11 -10.14 -9.55 1.98
CA ASP A 11 -11.40 -9.95 1.32
C ASP A 11 -12.31 -8.77 0.96
N SER A 12 -11.97 -7.57 1.45
CA SER A 12 -12.82 -6.39 1.39
C SER A 12 -11.99 -5.10 1.41
N ALA A 13 -12.58 -4.01 0.95
CA ALA A 13 -11.95 -2.69 1.00
C ALA A 13 -11.62 -2.24 2.43
N HIS A 14 -12.44 -2.63 3.41
CA HIS A 14 -12.18 -2.32 4.82
C HIS A 14 -10.99 -3.11 5.35
N ALA A 15 -10.91 -4.43 5.08
CA ALA A 15 -9.76 -5.24 5.45
C ALA A 15 -8.46 -4.69 4.83
N ALA A 16 -8.52 -4.23 3.58
CA ALA A 16 -7.39 -3.59 2.91
C ALA A 16 -6.91 -2.30 3.63
N ILE A 17 -7.84 -1.47 4.10
CA ILE A 17 -7.52 -0.26 4.87
C ILE A 17 -6.86 -0.61 6.19
N VAL A 18 -7.42 -1.57 6.94
CA VAL A 18 -6.86 -2.01 8.21
C VAL A 18 -5.43 -2.55 8.03
N GLN A 19 -5.17 -3.32 6.97
CA GLN A 19 -3.81 -3.76 6.67
C GLN A 19 -2.87 -2.65 6.24
N ALA A 20 -3.33 -1.70 5.42
CA ALA A 20 -2.52 -0.54 5.09
C ALA A 20 -2.17 0.30 6.33
N GLU A 21 -3.13 0.50 7.24
CA GLU A 21 -2.92 1.18 8.52
C GLU A 21 -1.89 0.45 9.38
N SER A 22 -1.97 -0.88 9.47
CA SER A 22 -1.00 -1.70 10.19
C SER A 22 0.41 -1.58 9.60
N LEU A 23 0.56 -1.73 8.28
CA LEU A 23 1.85 -1.64 7.58
C LEU A 23 2.48 -0.25 7.69
N LEU A 24 1.68 0.80 7.51
CA LEU A 24 2.14 2.18 7.71
C LEU A 24 2.30 2.49 9.20
N SER A 25 1.84 1.63 10.11
CA SER A 25 1.71 1.85 11.55
C SER A 25 0.83 3.07 11.91
N VAL A 26 -0.06 3.49 11.00
CA VAL A 26 -0.99 4.61 11.17
C VAL A 26 -2.19 4.14 12.00
N GLY A 27 -2.09 4.20 13.32
CA GLY A 27 -3.17 3.81 14.22
C GLY A 27 -2.69 3.44 15.62
N ARG A 28 -3.47 3.86 16.62
CA ARG A 28 -3.31 3.76 18.10
C ARG A 28 -1.90 3.58 18.69
N ALA A 29 -1.52 4.55 19.53
CA ALA A 29 -0.41 4.45 20.48
C ALA A 29 -0.48 3.10 21.22
N GLY A 30 0.53 2.24 21.03
CA GLY A 30 0.56 0.89 21.57
C GLY A 30 1.10 -0.17 20.60
N LEU A 31 1.06 0.07 19.28
CA LEU A 31 1.63 -0.82 18.25
C LEU A 31 3.15 -0.67 18.05
N GLY A 32 3.91 -0.31 19.10
CA GLY A 32 5.37 -0.22 19.02
C GLY A 32 5.94 1.07 18.38
N ARG A 33 5.12 2.10 18.13
CA ARG A 33 5.60 3.38 17.59
C ARG A 33 6.26 4.27 18.64
N SER A 34 7.47 4.74 18.33
CA SER A 34 8.19 5.77 19.11
C SER A 34 7.82 7.20 18.73
N ARG A 35 7.06 7.41 17.64
CA ARG A 35 6.66 8.73 17.13
C ARG A 35 5.24 8.73 16.54
N PRO A 36 4.56 9.89 16.46
CA PRO A 36 3.32 10.06 15.70
C PRO A 36 3.49 9.76 14.21
N ALA A 37 2.37 9.51 13.51
CA ALA A 37 2.38 9.34 12.06
C ALA A 37 2.83 10.62 11.36
N ASP A 38 3.71 10.48 10.37
CA ASP A 38 4.00 11.58 9.45
C ASP A 38 2.80 11.80 8.50
N VAL A 39 2.65 13.02 7.99
CA VAL A 39 1.56 13.39 7.07
C VAL A 39 1.53 12.49 5.83
N TRP A 40 2.70 12.09 5.32
CA TRP A 40 2.79 11.22 4.15
C TRP A 40 2.39 9.79 4.45
N GLU A 41 2.65 9.29 5.66
CA GLU A 41 2.18 7.97 6.10
C GLU A 41 0.64 7.97 6.16
N VAL A 42 0.03 9.04 6.66
CA VAL A 42 -1.44 9.18 6.69
C VAL A 42 -2.02 9.29 5.27
N GLN A 43 -1.41 10.08 4.39
CA GLN A 43 -1.86 10.20 2.99
C GLN A 43 -1.66 8.90 2.19
N ALA A 44 -0.72 8.05 2.59
CA ALA A 44 -0.41 6.78 1.95
C ALA A 44 -1.39 5.65 2.27
N VAL A 45 -2.20 5.75 3.33
CA VAL A 45 -3.09 4.66 3.78
C VAL A 45 -4.03 4.19 2.68
N GLN A 46 -4.81 5.10 2.09
CA GLN A 46 -5.80 4.74 1.08
C GLN A 46 -5.18 4.21 -0.22
N PRO A 47 -4.14 4.82 -0.81
CA PRO A 47 -3.53 4.26 -2.01
C PRO A 47 -2.82 2.92 -1.74
N LEU A 48 -2.19 2.73 -0.57
CA LEU A 48 -1.67 1.42 -0.19
C LEU A 48 -2.79 0.38 -0.07
N ALA A 49 -3.91 0.73 0.58
CA ALA A 49 -5.07 -0.14 0.66
C ALA A 49 -5.60 -0.53 -0.73
N ALA A 50 -5.62 0.40 -1.68
CA ALA A 50 -6.01 0.12 -3.05
C ALA A 50 -5.07 -0.89 -3.75
N LEU A 51 -3.76 -0.75 -3.55
CA LEU A 51 -2.76 -1.68 -4.08
C LEU A 51 -2.92 -3.08 -3.47
N LEU A 52 -3.10 -3.17 -2.14
CA LEU A 52 -3.32 -4.43 -1.44
C LEU A 52 -4.63 -5.10 -1.89
N PHE A 53 -5.70 -4.32 -2.02
CA PHE A 53 -7.00 -4.83 -2.47
C PHE A 53 -6.93 -5.34 -3.92
N ALA A 54 -6.24 -4.64 -4.81
CA ALA A 54 -6.03 -5.09 -6.19
C ALA A 54 -5.17 -6.36 -6.27
N ALA A 55 -4.19 -6.53 -5.37
CA ALA A 55 -3.30 -7.69 -5.32
C ALA A 55 -3.91 -8.91 -4.61
N SER A 56 -4.96 -8.70 -3.82
CA SER A 56 -5.60 -9.72 -2.99
C SER A 56 -6.24 -10.87 -3.79
N PRO A 57 -6.66 -11.97 -3.14
CA PRO A 57 -7.37 -13.07 -3.79
C PRO A 57 -8.67 -12.66 -4.50
N VAL A 58 -9.35 -11.61 -4.04
CA VAL A 58 -10.54 -11.05 -4.72
C VAL A 58 -10.17 -10.10 -5.87
N GLY A 59 -8.89 -9.75 -5.98
CA GLY A 59 -8.30 -9.01 -7.09
C GLY A 59 -7.59 -9.91 -8.09
N ASN A 60 -6.32 -9.62 -8.34
CA ASN A 60 -5.50 -10.38 -9.28
C ASN A 60 -4.83 -11.62 -8.66
N GLY A 61 -4.90 -11.79 -7.33
CA GLY A 61 -4.36 -12.94 -6.60
C GLY A 61 -2.84 -13.09 -6.63
N GLN A 62 -2.10 -12.04 -6.98
CA GLN A 62 -0.63 -12.06 -7.10
C GLN A 62 0.10 -11.57 -5.84
N GLY A 63 -0.64 -11.06 -4.85
CA GLY A 63 -0.14 -10.72 -3.54
C GLY A 63 0.99 -9.70 -3.52
N MET A 64 1.86 -9.78 -2.52
CA MET A 64 2.88 -8.74 -2.27
C MET A 64 3.93 -8.61 -3.37
N ASP A 65 4.19 -9.66 -4.15
CA ASP A 65 5.11 -9.57 -5.29
C ASP A 65 4.58 -8.60 -6.35
N TRP A 66 3.28 -8.64 -6.61
CA TRP A 66 2.63 -7.66 -7.48
C TRP A 66 2.64 -6.26 -6.88
N VAL A 67 2.39 -6.13 -5.58
CA VAL A 67 2.43 -4.82 -4.90
C VAL A 67 3.81 -4.20 -5.05
N ARG A 68 4.90 -4.95 -4.80
CA ARG A 68 6.29 -4.46 -4.95
C ARG A 68 6.57 -4.03 -6.40
N ALA A 69 6.14 -4.80 -7.39
CA ALA A 69 6.26 -4.42 -8.80
C ALA A 69 5.48 -3.14 -9.12
N ALA A 70 4.26 -2.99 -8.57
CA ALA A 70 3.40 -1.84 -8.78
C ALA A 70 4.00 -0.54 -8.23
N LEU A 71 4.80 -0.59 -7.15
CA LEU A 71 5.45 0.61 -6.60
C LEU A 71 6.42 1.28 -7.57
N ALA A 72 6.93 0.56 -8.57
CA ALA A 72 7.81 1.10 -9.59
C ALA A 72 7.04 1.80 -10.73
N ASN A 73 5.74 1.57 -10.85
CA ASN A 73 4.93 2.03 -11.97
C ASN A 73 3.83 3.01 -11.53
N VAL A 74 4.17 4.30 -11.61
CA VAL A 74 3.27 5.43 -11.35
C VAL A 74 2.79 6.10 -12.64
N ASP A 75 2.94 5.42 -13.78
CA ASP A 75 2.41 5.90 -15.05
C ASP A 75 0.87 5.82 -15.03
N PRO A 76 0.15 6.96 -15.15
CA PRO A 76 -1.30 6.95 -15.14
C PRO A 76 -1.92 6.27 -16.37
N GLU A 77 -1.16 6.09 -17.46
CA GLU A 77 -1.66 5.48 -18.70
C GLU A 77 -1.44 3.95 -18.75
N ASP A 78 -0.54 3.41 -17.92
CA ASP A 78 -0.24 1.98 -17.89
C ASP A 78 -1.19 1.20 -16.97
N VAL A 79 -2.36 0.86 -17.50
CA VAL A 79 -3.38 0.05 -16.83
C VAL A 79 -3.20 -1.47 -17.01
N ARG A 80 -2.10 -1.92 -17.64
CA ARG A 80 -1.91 -3.34 -18.00
C ARG A 80 -0.82 -4.01 -17.17
N SER A 81 0.24 -3.27 -16.87
CA SER A 81 1.31 -3.76 -16.01
C SER A 81 0.93 -3.60 -14.53
N PRO A 82 1.62 -4.30 -13.61
CA PRO A 82 1.54 -3.98 -12.19
C PRO A 82 1.82 -2.49 -11.99
N GLY A 83 0.90 -1.78 -11.36
CA GLY A 83 0.97 -0.33 -11.27
C GLY A 83 -0.25 0.31 -10.61
N TRP A 84 -0.10 1.60 -10.34
CA TRP A 84 -1.11 2.40 -9.66
C TRP A 84 -2.35 2.56 -10.55
N ALA A 85 -2.19 2.79 -11.85
CA ALA A 85 -3.32 2.91 -12.77
C ALA A 85 -4.14 1.61 -12.87
N TYR A 86 -3.48 0.44 -12.85
CA TYR A 86 -4.16 -0.85 -12.74
C TYR A 86 -5.00 -0.94 -11.46
N ALA A 87 -4.42 -0.59 -10.29
CA ALA A 87 -5.15 -0.63 -9.03
C ALA A 87 -6.35 0.32 -8.99
N ALA A 88 -6.21 1.52 -9.56
CA ALA A 88 -7.30 2.48 -9.69
C ALA A 88 -8.46 1.90 -10.53
N LEU A 89 -8.13 1.31 -11.69
CA LEU A 89 -9.10 0.69 -12.58
C LEU A 89 -9.82 -0.47 -11.87
N TRP A 90 -9.09 -1.35 -11.21
CA TRP A 90 -9.67 -2.48 -10.50
C TRP A 90 -10.59 -2.05 -9.36
N CYS A 91 -10.15 -1.07 -8.57
CA CYS A 91 -10.93 -0.54 -7.45
C CYS A 91 -12.14 0.28 -7.92
N SER A 92 -12.20 0.74 -9.17
CA SER A 92 -13.27 1.64 -9.64
C SER A 92 -14.68 1.05 -9.49
N VAL A 93 -14.82 -0.27 -9.57
CA VAL A 93 -16.10 -0.98 -9.46
C VAL A 93 -16.37 -1.43 -8.02
N SER A 94 -15.40 -2.12 -7.40
CA SER A 94 -15.62 -2.82 -6.13
C SER A 94 -15.26 -1.98 -4.89
N ALA A 95 -14.41 -0.97 -5.05
CA ALA A 95 -13.95 -0.11 -3.96
C ALA A 95 -13.70 1.35 -4.44
N PRO A 96 -14.76 2.09 -4.85
CA PRO A 96 -14.60 3.36 -5.57
C PRO A 96 -13.76 4.40 -4.82
N VAL A 97 -13.88 4.46 -3.49
CA VAL A 97 -13.09 5.37 -2.64
C VAL A 97 -11.59 5.07 -2.73
N LEU A 98 -11.21 3.79 -2.74
CA LEU A 98 -9.82 3.37 -2.91
C LEU A 98 -9.32 3.73 -4.31
N GLY A 99 -10.13 3.48 -5.35
CA GLY A 99 -9.79 3.85 -6.72
C GLY A 99 -9.56 5.36 -6.88
N GLN A 100 -10.43 6.18 -6.31
CA GLN A 100 -10.28 7.64 -6.32
C GLN A 100 -9.02 8.13 -5.58
N SER A 101 -8.63 7.46 -4.49
CA SER A 101 -7.40 7.81 -3.76
C SER A 101 -6.14 7.63 -4.61
N VAL A 102 -6.12 6.58 -5.44
CA VAL A 102 -5.02 6.32 -6.37
C VAL A 102 -5.01 7.34 -7.50
N VAL A 103 -6.17 7.65 -8.09
CA VAL A 103 -6.30 8.70 -9.10
C VAL A 103 -5.81 10.05 -8.56
N ARG A 104 -6.18 10.41 -7.33
CA ARG A 104 -5.70 11.64 -6.66
C ARG A 104 -4.18 11.63 -6.48
N THR A 105 -3.59 10.48 -6.18
CA THR A 105 -2.13 10.36 -6.04
C THR A 105 -1.42 10.47 -7.38
N LEU A 106 -2.00 9.95 -8.46
CA LEU A 106 -1.43 10.04 -9.80
C LEU A 106 -1.53 11.43 -10.42
N THR A 107 -2.52 12.22 -9.99
CA THR A 107 -2.81 13.55 -10.53
C THR A 107 -2.30 14.71 -9.67
N CYS A 108 -1.73 14.45 -8.48
CA CYS A 108 -1.12 15.49 -7.65
C CYS A 108 0.26 15.93 -8.16
N ASP A 109 0.82 16.98 -7.56
CA ASP A 109 2.17 17.45 -7.90
C ASP A 109 3.20 16.34 -7.72
N CYS A 110 4.19 16.27 -8.63
CA CYS A 110 5.19 15.21 -8.66
C CYS A 110 5.89 15.03 -7.31
N ARG A 111 6.21 16.09 -6.57
CA ARG A 111 6.89 15.97 -5.27
C ARG A 111 5.98 15.38 -4.20
N GLN A 112 4.69 15.71 -4.22
CA GLN A 112 3.72 15.14 -3.31
C GLN A 112 3.51 13.66 -3.61
N ARG A 113 3.35 13.31 -4.89
CA ARG A 113 3.26 11.92 -5.35
C ARG A 113 4.48 11.13 -4.91
N ASP A 114 5.68 11.65 -5.13
CA ASP A 114 6.92 10.98 -4.77
C ASP A 114 7.04 10.76 -3.25
N SER A 115 6.55 11.71 -2.44
CA SER A 115 6.52 11.59 -0.98
C SER A 115 5.55 10.49 -0.52
N ILE A 116 4.37 10.40 -1.14
CA ILE A 116 3.39 9.34 -0.87
C ILE A 116 3.97 7.97 -1.27
N VAL A 117 4.53 7.86 -2.48
CA VAL A 117 5.15 6.63 -2.98
C VAL A 117 6.31 6.20 -2.07
N ALA A 118 7.14 7.13 -1.61
CA ALA A 118 8.22 6.84 -0.68
C ALA A 118 7.71 6.31 0.67
N ALA A 119 6.62 6.87 1.22
CA ALA A 119 5.99 6.38 2.44
C ALA A 119 5.44 4.96 2.26
N VAL A 120 4.78 4.68 1.12
CA VAL A 120 4.28 3.34 0.79
C VAL A 120 5.44 2.33 0.68
N ARG A 121 6.52 2.68 -0.03
CA ARG A 121 7.73 1.83 -0.15
C ARG A 121 8.34 1.53 1.21
N ALA A 122 8.51 2.56 2.05
CA ALA A 122 9.05 2.40 3.38
C ALA A 122 8.22 1.41 4.23
N ALA A 123 6.89 1.50 4.17
CA ALA A 123 6.02 0.57 4.90
C ALA A 123 6.19 -0.89 4.44
N ILE A 124 6.28 -1.11 3.14
CA ILE A 124 6.40 -2.46 2.53
C ILE A 124 7.78 -3.08 2.75
N ASP A 125 8.83 -2.26 2.77
CA ASP A 125 10.21 -2.71 2.98
C ASP A 125 10.52 -2.91 4.47
N THR A 126 9.83 -2.19 5.37
CA THR A 126 9.97 -2.34 6.83
C THR A 126 9.45 -3.68 7.32
N ASP A 127 8.54 -4.33 6.58
CA ASP A 127 8.07 -5.69 6.85
C ASP A 127 9.06 -6.78 6.34
N GLY A 128 10.19 -6.38 5.77
CA GLY A 128 11.38 -7.23 5.63
C GLY A 128 12.00 -7.49 7.02
N PRO A 129 12.68 -8.63 7.24
CA PRO A 129 12.96 -9.16 8.58
C PRO A 129 13.64 -8.11 9.45
N LEU A 130 12.87 -7.52 10.37
CA LEU A 130 13.36 -6.59 11.35
C LEU A 130 14.36 -7.32 12.24
N GLY A 131 15.64 -7.01 12.00
CA GLY A 131 16.62 -6.91 13.06
C GLY A 131 17.00 -8.23 13.73
N GLN A 132 17.77 -9.04 13.01
CA GLN A 132 18.89 -9.69 13.69
C GLN A 132 19.71 -8.57 14.37
N ARG A 133 19.62 -8.58 15.70
CA ARG A 133 20.33 -7.71 16.63
C ARG A 133 21.77 -7.50 16.17
N ARG A 134 22.13 -6.28 15.78
CA ARG A 134 23.52 -5.84 15.83
C ARG A 134 23.87 -5.57 17.29
N CYS A 135 24.18 -6.66 18.01
CA CYS A 135 25.07 -6.64 19.16
C CYS A 135 26.33 -7.38 18.73
N GLY A 136 27.47 -6.70 18.78
CA GLY A 136 28.77 -7.21 18.34
C GLY A 136 29.60 -6.11 17.72
#